data_AF-A0A9W7H9L6-F1
#
_entry.id   AF-A0A9W7H9L6-F1
#
_cell.length_a   1.000
_cell.length_b   1.000
_cell.length_c   1.000
_cell.angle_alpha   90.00
_cell.angle_beta   90.00
_cell.angle_gamma   90.00
#
_symmetry.space_group_name_H-M   'P 1'
#
loop_
_entity.id
_entity.type
_entity.pdbx_description
1 polymer ?
#
loop_
_entity_poly.entity_id
_entity_poly.type
_entity_poly.pdbx_seq_one_letter_code
_entity_poly.pdbx_strand_id
1 'polypeptide(L)'
;MCGRARCTLRADDIPRACHRNNGPTRHVNMDRYRPSYNAGPGMNLPVVRRDDGSNPDGAGVVLHCMKWGLIPSFTKKTDKPDFFKMFNARSESVSEKASFRRLLPKSRCLVAVEGFYEWKKDGSRKQPYYIHFEDSRSLVFAALYDSWENSEGEKLYTFTILTTSASPALQWLHDRMPVILGDKGSIDMWLNGSEVDTLLKPYENPDLVWYPVTPSIGKLSFEGPECVKEVPLKTQENNLISKFFSTREVKKEQESNMDQSLCSESVKTNSPKNVKKEPKSTDDELPSSTDKVYHDSKSNVPAPSFGDVEKSQTKREYEEFLAGTKPSKEEIEVSPARKKGNIKSGGDKQPTLFSYFGKK
;
A
#
# COMPACT_ATOMS: atom_id res chain seq x y z
N MET A 1 -5.53 8.09 6.70
CA MET A 1 -5.94 6.69 6.59
C MET A 1 -5.51 6.29 5.20
N CYS A 2 -4.63 5.30 5.07
CA CYS A 2 -4.09 4.89 3.78
C CYS A 2 -5.20 4.35 2.87
N GLY A 3 -5.65 5.15 1.91
CA GLY A 3 -6.73 4.81 0.98
C GLY A 3 -6.32 4.91 -0.49
N ARG A 4 -5.02 5.04 -0.76
CA ARG A 4 -4.47 5.10 -2.11
C ARG A 4 -3.06 4.58 -2.17
N ALA A 5 -2.76 3.79 -3.19
CA ALA A 5 -1.44 3.22 -3.40
C ALA A 5 -1.05 3.19 -4.88
N ARG A 6 0.25 3.14 -5.13
CA ARG A 6 0.82 2.80 -6.44
C ARG A 6 1.13 1.31 -6.45
N CYS A 7 0.50 0.56 -7.33
CA CYS A 7 0.73 -0.86 -7.55
C CYS A 7 0.91 -1.10 -9.05
N THR A 8 2.09 -0.74 -9.55
CA THR A 8 2.50 -0.94 -10.95
C THR A 8 3.42 -2.16 -11.16
N LEU A 9 3.69 -2.92 -10.09
CA LEU A 9 4.46 -4.17 -10.11
C LEU A 9 3.90 -5.18 -11.12
N ARG A 10 4.78 -5.93 -11.80
CA ARG A 10 4.32 -7.09 -12.59
C ARG A 10 3.87 -8.19 -11.64
N ALA A 11 2.97 -9.06 -12.12
CA ALA A 11 2.49 -10.22 -11.36
C ALA A 11 3.65 -11.00 -10.69
N ASP A 12 4.71 -11.27 -11.44
CA ASP A 12 5.87 -12.04 -10.97
C ASP A 12 6.81 -11.26 -10.04
N ASP A 13 6.70 -9.92 -9.98
CA ASP A 13 7.47 -9.08 -9.05
C ASP A 13 6.85 -9.07 -7.65
N ILE A 14 5.55 -9.31 -7.53
CA ILE A 14 4.81 -9.21 -6.25
C ILE A 14 5.22 -10.29 -5.24
N PRO A 15 5.30 -11.59 -5.57
CA PRO A 15 5.86 -12.59 -4.67
C PRO A 15 7.30 -12.24 -4.26
N ARG A 16 8.09 -11.68 -5.19
CA ARG A 16 9.48 -11.30 -4.92
C ARG A 16 9.60 -10.15 -3.92
N ALA A 17 8.76 -9.13 -4.07
CA ALA A 17 8.61 -8.06 -3.08
C ALA A 17 8.25 -8.60 -1.69
N CYS A 18 7.48 -9.69 -1.62
CA CYS A 18 7.11 -10.39 -0.39
C CYS A 18 8.16 -11.43 0.09
N HIS A 19 9.38 -11.42 -0.46
CA HIS A 19 10.43 -12.41 -0.19
C HIS A 19 10.00 -13.87 -0.41
N ARG A 20 9.07 -14.11 -1.34
CA ARG A 20 8.60 -15.44 -1.76
C ARG A 20 9.25 -15.84 -3.09
N ASN A 21 10.58 -15.97 -3.07
CA ASN A 21 11.37 -16.25 -4.28
C ASN A 21 11.54 -17.75 -4.55
N ASN A 22 11.45 -18.56 -3.50
CA ASN A 22 11.83 -19.96 -3.52
C ASN A 22 10.60 -20.80 -3.18
N GLY A 23 9.79 -21.13 -4.19
CA GLY A 23 8.64 -22.01 -4.03
C GLY A 23 7.60 -21.83 -5.14
N PRO A 24 6.71 -22.81 -5.34
CA PRO A 24 5.62 -22.68 -6.29
C PRO A 24 4.70 -21.51 -5.90
N THR A 25 4.33 -20.70 -6.89
CA THR A 25 3.35 -19.62 -6.74
C THR A 25 2.13 -19.96 -7.57
N ARG A 26 1.00 -20.20 -6.90
CA ARG A 26 -0.27 -20.46 -7.57
C ARG A 26 -0.99 -19.15 -7.86
N HIS A 27 -1.43 -18.94 -9.08
CA HIS A 27 -2.14 -17.72 -9.49
C HIS A 27 -3.65 -17.94 -9.43
N VAL A 28 -4.38 -17.04 -8.77
CA VAL A 28 -5.84 -17.08 -8.67
C VAL A 28 -6.42 -15.72 -9.05
N ASN A 29 -7.36 -15.71 -10.00
CA ASN A 29 -8.05 -14.52 -10.50
C ASN A 29 -7.12 -13.40 -11.03
N MET A 30 -5.88 -13.72 -11.41
CA MET A 30 -4.90 -12.72 -11.85
C MET A 30 -5.26 -12.05 -13.18
N ASP A 31 -6.20 -12.62 -13.95
CA ASP A 31 -6.85 -12.00 -15.11
C ASP A 31 -7.57 -10.68 -14.76
N ARG A 32 -7.90 -10.47 -13.47
CA ARG A 32 -8.57 -9.25 -12.97
C ARG A 32 -7.60 -8.14 -12.57
N TYR A 33 -6.30 -8.43 -12.50
CA TYR A 33 -5.30 -7.44 -12.08
C TYR A 33 -5.01 -6.44 -13.19
N ARG A 34 -5.09 -5.15 -12.87
CA ARG A 34 -4.66 -4.05 -13.74
C ARG A 34 -3.67 -3.20 -12.95
N PRO A 35 -2.38 -3.16 -13.34
CA PRO A 35 -1.39 -2.27 -12.74
C PRO A 35 -1.88 -0.83 -12.74
N SER A 36 -1.64 -0.11 -11.65
CA SER A 36 -2.24 1.21 -11.41
C SER A 36 -1.32 2.10 -10.60
N TYR A 37 -1.12 3.36 -11.05
CA TYR A 37 -0.40 4.35 -10.23
C TYR A 37 -1.28 4.90 -9.11
N ASN A 38 -2.60 4.78 -9.24
CA ASN A 38 -3.58 5.41 -8.36
C ASN A 38 -4.65 4.42 -7.86
N ALA A 39 -4.22 3.26 -7.36
CA ALA A 39 -5.09 2.20 -6.87
C ALA A 39 -5.77 2.57 -5.55
N GLY A 40 -7.08 2.34 -5.43
CA GLY A 40 -7.87 2.62 -4.22
C GLY A 40 -8.96 1.56 -3.92
N PRO A 41 -9.76 1.77 -2.85
CA PRO A 41 -10.85 0.88 -2.49
C PRO A 41 -11.81 0.60 -3.66
N GLY A 42 -12.28 -0.65 -3.75
CA GLY A 42 -13.10 -1.17 -4.84
C GLY A 42 -12.30 -1.71 -6.03
N MET A 43 -11.01 -1.38 -6.15
CA MET A 43 -10.14 -1.92 -7.21
C MET A 43 -9.63 -3.32 -6.85
N ASN A 44 -9.22 -4.09 -7.86
CA ASN A 44 -8.62 -5.40 -7.64
C ASN A 44 -7.11 -5.25 -7.51
N LEU A 45 -6.55 -5.74 -6.40
CA LEU A 45 -5.11 -5.78 -6.18
C LEU A 45 -4.65 -7.21 -5.89
N PRO A 46 -3.45 -7.59 -6.33
CA PRO A 46 -2.86 -8.87 -6.02
C PRO A 46 -2.38 -8.88 -4.57
N VAL A 47 -2.73 -9.95 -3.86
CA VAL A 47 -2.24 -10.21 -2.51
C VAL A 47 -1.51 -11.54 -2.48
N VAL A 48 -0.49 -11.64 -1.63
CA VAL A 48 0.22 -12.90 -1.37
C VAL A 48 -0.34 -13.49 -0.08
N ARG A 49 -0.83 -14.73 -0.14
CA ARG A 49 -1.33 -15.47 1.02
C ARG A 49 -0.72 -16.87 1.06
N ARG A 50 -0.83 -17.54 2.20
CA ARG A 50 -0.50 -18.97 2.30
C ARG A 50 -1.39 -19.77 1.36
N ASP A 51 -0.79 -20.80 0.77
CA ASP A 51 -1.59 -21.87 0.20
C ASP A 51 -2.28 -22.65 1.33
N ASP A 52 -3.50 -23.10 1.07
CA ASP A 52 -4.33 -23.86 2.02
C ASP A 52 -3.98 -25.36 2.01
N GLY A 53 -2.87 -25.73 1.35
CA GLY A 53 -2.43 -27.11 1.21
C GLY A 53 -3.17 -27.87 0.11
N SER A 54 -4.00 -27.21 -0.69
CA SER A 54 -4.63 -27.81 -1.87
C SER A 54 -3.67 -28.01 -3.04
N ASN A 55 -2.45 -27.49 -2.95
CA ASN A 55 -1.45 -27.61 -4.00
C ASN A 55 -0.74 -28.99 -3.96
N PRO A 56 -0.87 -29.82 -5.02
CA PRO A 56 -0.16 -31.09 -5.11
C PRO A 56 1.36 -30.93 -5.19
N ASP A 57 1.86 -29.77 -5.66
CA ASP A 57 3.30 -29.49 -5.82
C ASP A 57 4.00 -29.03 -4.52
N GLY A 58 3.31 -29.12 -3.37
CA GLY A 58 3.86 -28.81 -2.05
C GLY A 58 3.56 -27.40 -1.52
N ALA A 59 4.16 -27.07 -0.37
CA ALA A 59 3.92 -25.83 0.36
C ALA A 59 4.50 -24.61 -0.36
N GLY A 60 3.62 -23.83 -1.00
CA GLY A 60 3.95 -22.58 -1.68
C GLY A 60 3.13 -21.38 -1.20
N VAL A 61 3.01 -20.38 -2.05
CA VAL A 61 2.12 -19.23 -1.82
C VAL A 61 1.11 -19.09 -2.93
N VAL A 62 0.02 -18.37 -2.64
CA VAL A 62 -0.98 -18.02 -3.65
C VAL A 62 -0.89 -16.53 -3.91
N LEU A 63 -0.64 -16.17 -5.17
CA LEU A 63 -0.84 -14.83 -5.68
C LEU A 63 -2.31 -14.70 -6.12
N HIS A 64 -3.10 -14.01 -5.32
CA HIS A 64 -4.55 -13.94 -5.50
C HIS A 64 -4.97 -12.49 -5.76
N CYS A 65 -5.57 -12.21 -6.91
CA CYS A 65 -6.19 -10.92 -7.15
C CYS A 65 -7.52 -10.82 -6.41
N MET A 66 -7.62 -9.88 -5.47
CA MET A 66 -8.77 -9.68 -4.59
C MET A 66 -9.22 -8.21 -4.63
N LYS A 67 -10.46 -7.94 -4.20
CA LYS A 67 -10.99 -6.58 -4.14
C LYS A 67 -10.58 -5.86 -2.85
N TRP A 68 -10.06 -4.64 -2.96
CA TRP A 68 -9.70 -3.84 -1.78
C TRP A 68 -10.95 -3.24 -1.13
N GLY A 69 -11.28 -3.68 0.08
CA GLY A 69 -12.53 -3.34 0.77
C GLY A 69 -13.22 -4.59 1.29
N LEU A 70 -12.97 -4.97 2.54
CA LEU A 70 -13.42 -6.24 3.07
C LEU A 70 -14.94 -6.34 3.15
N ILE A 71 -15.48 -7.46 2.66
CA ILE A 71 -16.86 -7.88 2.86
C ILE A 71 -16.84 -9.14 3.75
N PRO A 72 -17.32 -9.06 5.00
CA PRO A 72 -17.36 -10.22 5.88
C PRO A 72 -18.23 -11.33 5.29
N SER A 73 -17.81 -12.58 5.47
CA SER A 73 -18.50 -13.78 4.99
C SER A 73 -19.93 -13.93 5.52
N PHE A 74 -20.23 -13.32 6.67
CA PHE A 74 -21.55 -13.30 7.29
C PHE A 74 -22.45 -12.12 6.85
N THR A 75 -21.97 -11.26 5.94
CA THR A 75 -22.81 -10.23 5.29
C THR A 75 -23.97 -10.92 4.57
N LYS A 76 -25.19 -10.36 4.61
CA LYS A 76 -26.34 -11.02 3.95
C LYS A 76 -26.07 -11.15 2.46
N LYS A 77 -26.41 -12.30 1.89
CA LYS A 77 -26.18 -12.61 0.47
C LYS A 77 -26.86 -11.63 -0.51
N THR A 78 -27.91 -10.94 -0.04
CA THR A 78 -28.68 -9.94 -0.79
C THR A 78 -28.12 -8.52 -0.67
N ASP A 79 -27.21 -8.26 0.27
CA ASP A 79 -26.68 -6.92 0.49
C ASP A 79 -25.70 -6.57 -0.63
N LYS A 80 -25.80 -5.34 -1.16
CA LYS A 80 -24.84 -4.83 -2.14
C LYS A 80 -23.49 -4.57 -1.45
N PRO A 81 -22.37 -5.15 -1.94
CA PRO A 81 -21.04 -4.88 -1.38
C PRO A 81 -20.66 -3.40 -1.40
N ASP A 82 -20.19 -2.88 -0.27
CA ASP A 82 -19.60 -1.54 -0.13
C ASP A 82 -18.13 -1.64 0.27
N PHE A 83 -17.24 -1.45 -0.71
CA PHE A 83 -15.80 -1.58 -0.54
C PHE A 83 -15.16 -0.40 0.23
N PHE A 84 -15.88 0.71 0.43
CA PHE A 84 -15.38 1.88 1.15
C PHE A 84 -15.60 1.79 2.66
N LYS A 85 -16.39 0.82 3.13
CA LYS A 85 -16.69 0.67 4.56
C LYS A 85 -15.54 0.04 5.35
N MET A 86 -14.83 -0.94 4.77
CA MET A 86 -13.86 -1.78 5.50
C MET A 86 -12.55 -1.97 4.72
N PHE A 87 -12.10 -0.97 3.97
CA PHE A 87 -10.82 -1.01 3.25
C PHE A 87 -9.59 -0.94 4.16
N ASN A 88 -9.76 -0.44 5.40
CA ASN A 88 -8.76 -0.49 6.47
C ASN A 88 -9.34 -1.12 7.75
N ALA A 89 -8.47 -1.76 8.52
CA ALA A 89 -8.74 -2.21 9.88
C ALA A 89 -7.69 -1.65 10.84
N ARG A 90 -8.13 -1.16 12.00
CA ARG A 90 -7.23 -0.61 13.04
C ARG A 90 -6.64 -1.75 13.85
N SER A 91 -5.32 -1.84 13.93
CA SER A 91 -4.61 -2.87 14.70
C SER A 91 -5.05 -2.91 16.16
N GLU A 92 -5.32 -1.77 16.77
CA GLU A 92 -5.69 -1.66 18.18
C GLU A 92 -7.03 -2.37 18.50
N SER A 93 -7.91 -2.53 17.51
CA SER A 93 -9.23 -3.16 17.68
C SER A 93 -9.44 -4.40 16.82
N VAL A 94 -8.38 -4.87 16.14
CA VAL A 94 -8.48 -5.96 15.15
C VAL A 94 -8.80 -7.30 15.84
N SER A 95 -8.28 -7.49 17.04
CA SER A 95 -8.50 -8.68 17.88
C SER A 95 -9.80 -8.63 18.68
N GLU A 96 -10.61 -7.58 18.54
CA GLU A 96 -11.90 -7.42 19.23
C GLU A 96 -13.07 -7.51 18.25
N LYS A 97 -12.97 -6.81 17.11
CA LYS A 97 -14.06 -6.70 16.14
C LYS A 97 -14.32 -8.01 15.42
N ALA A 98 -15.55 -8.52 15.51
CA ALA A 98 -15.97 -9.80 14.91
C ALA A 98 -15.63 -9.94 13.42
N SER A 99 -15.71 -8.85 12.65
CA SER A 99 -15.38 -8.85 11.22
C SER A 99 -13.91 -9.22 10.94
N PHE A 100 -12.99 -8.91 11.85
CA PHE A 100 -11.54 -9.06 11.68
C PHE A 100 -10.94 -10.14 12.58
N ARG A 101 -11.36 -10.23 13.85
CA ARG A 101 -10.80 -11.14 14.86
C ARG A 101 -10.76 -12.60 14.40
N ARG A 102 -11.83 -13.05 13.73
CA ARG A 102 -11.92 -14.43 13.19
C ARG A 102 -10.95 -14.70 12.03
N LEU A 103 -10.45 -13.65 11.36
CA LEU A 103 -9.57 -13.75 10.20
C LEU A 103 -8.10 -13.84 10.61
N LEU A 104 -7.73 -13.22 11.74
CA LEU A 104 -6.34 -13.20 12.23
C LEU A 104 -5.67 -14.58 12.22
N PRO A 105 -6.31 -15.69 12.63
CA PRO A 105 -5.61 -16.98 12.71
C PRO A 105 -5.32 -17.64 11.36
N LYS A 106 -6.09 -17.34 10.30
CA LYS A 106 -6.07 -18.13 9.05
C LYS A 106 -6.04 -17.31 7.75
N SER A 107 -6.58 -16.10 7.76
CA SER A 107 -6.82 -15.32 6.55
C SER A 107 -5.98 -14.04 6.50
N ARG A 108 -4.68 -14.20 6.78
CA ARG A 108 -3.68 -13.14 6.65
C ARG A 108 -3.10 -13.15 5.24
N CYS A 109 -2.89 -11.96 4.69
CA CYS A 109 -2.22 -11.77 3.41
C CYS A 109 -1.27 -10.57 3.46
N LEU A 110 -0.46 -10.45 2.42
CA LEU A 110 0.51 -9.40 2.19
C LEU A 110 0.07 -8.60 0.97
N VAL A 111 0.16 -7.26 1.06
CA VAL A 111 -0.10 -6.37 -0.07
C VAL A 111 1.19 -5.64 -0.40
N ALA A 112 1.79 -5.94 -1.56
CA ALA A 112 3.01 -5.29 -2.02
C ALA A 112 2.69 -4.12 -2.96
N VAL A 113 3.28 -2.95 -2.70
CA VAL A 113 3.07 -1.72 -3.47
C VAL A 113 4.39 -0.95 -3.58
N GLU A 114 4.59 -0.14 -4.61
CA GLU A 114 5.79 0.72 -4.70
C GLU A 114 5.71 1.92 -3.76
N GLY A 115 4.50 2.30 -3.33
CA GLY A 115 4.29 3.42 -2.43
C GLY A 115 2.81 3.65 -2.15
N PHE A 116 2.53 4.53 -1.19
CA PHE A 116 1.18 4.96 -0.89
C PHE A 116 1.07 6.47 -0.84
N TYR A 117 -0.17 6.98 -0.93
CA TYR A 117 -0.45 8.40 -0.83
C TYR A 117 -1.18 8.71 0.46
N GLU A 118 -0.81 9.83 1.07
CA GLU A 118 -1.51 10.37 2.24
C GLU A 118 -1.61 11.88 2.14
N TRP A 119 -2.69 12.45 2.68
CA TRP A 119 -3.01 13.86 2.53
C TRP A 119 -2.77 14.63 3.83
N LYS A 120 -1.83 15.57 3.80
CA LYS A 120 -1.71 16.59 4.84
C LYS A 120 -2.92 17.51 4.75
N LYS A 121 -3.68 17.59 5.84
CA LYS A 121 -4.75 18.58 5.99
C LYS A 121 -4.13 19.90 6.45
N ASP A 122 -4.43 20.97 5.73
CA ASP A 122 -4.02 22.33 6.07
C ASP A 122 -5.23 23.25 5.95
N GLY A 123 -5.94 23.42 7.06
CA GLY A 123 -7.28 24.00 7.08
C GLY A 123 -8.24 23.26 6.15
N SER A 124 -8.78 23.97 5.15
CA SER A 124 -9.69 23.42 4.14
C SER A 124 -8.97 22.73 2.97
N ARG A 125 -7.66 22.95 2.81
CA ARG A 125 -6.88 22.38 1.71
C ARG A 125 -6.26 21.04 2.12
N LYS A 126 -6.05 20.18 1.14
CA LYS A 126 -5.37 18.90 1.30
C LYS A 126 -4.21 18.81 0.32
N GLN A 127 -3.00 18.64 0.83
CA GLN A 127 -1.81 18.41 0.04
C GLN A 127 -1.44 16.92 0.10
N PRO A 128 -1.53 16.18 -1.02
CA PRO A 128 -1.07 14.79 -1.04
C PRO A 128 0.46 14.70 -1.02
N TYR A 129 0.95 13.67 -0.36
CA TYR A 129 2.33 13.23 -0.37
C TYR A 129 2.37 11.79 -0.85
N TYR A 130 3.41 11.44 -1.59
CA TYR A 130 3.76 10.06 -1.93
C TYR A 130 4.82 9.57 -0.94
N ILE A 131 4.63 8.38 -0.39
CA ILE A 131 5.49 7.77 0.64
C ILE A 131 5.99 6.43 0.12
N HIS A 132 7.31 6.22 0.19
CA HIS A 132 7.99 5.00 -0.30
C HIS A 132 9.33 4.78 0.43
N PHE A 133 9.98 3.64 0.16
CA PHE A 133 11.35 3.41 0.63
C PHE A 133 12.38 4.17 -0.21
N GLU A 134 13.39 4.75 0.44
CA GLU A 134 14.47 5.53 -0.18
C GLU A 134 15.19 4.75 -1.29
N ASP A 135 15.42 3.45 -1.08
CA ASP A 135 16.07 2.53 -2.02
C ASP A 135 15.13 2.00 -3.13
N SER A 136 13.90 2.50 -3.19
CA SER A 136 12.86 2.11 -4.15
C SER A 136 12.40 0.65 -4.09
N ARG A 137 12.74 -0.10 -3.02
CA ARG A 137 12.11 -1.42 -2.79
C ARG A 137 10.62 -1.26 -2.48
N SER A 138 9.84 -2.32 -2.72
CA SER A 138 8.41 -2.30 -2.45
C SER A 138 8.10 -2.25 -0.96
N LEU A 139 7.05 -1.51 -0.61
CA LEU A 139 6.39 -1.62 0.69
C LEU A 139 5.56 -2.89 0.73
N VAL A 140 5.57 -3.58 1.87
CA VAL A 140 4.70 -4.74 2.12
C VAL A 140 3.81 -4.44 3.31
N PHE A 141 2.51 -4.44 3.11
CA PHE A 141 1.53 -4.18 4.16
C PHE A 141 0.96 -5.48 4.73
N ALA A 142 0.77 -5.51 6.05
CA ALA A 142 -0.02 -6.53 6.71
C ALA A 142 -1.51 -6.33 6.38
N ALA A 143 -2.18 -7.38 5.92
CA ALA A 143 -3.57 -7.34 5.53
C ALA A 143 -4.33 -8.61 5.95
N LEU A 144 -5.65 -8.50 5.98
CA LEU A 144 -6.57 -9.61 6.17
C LEU A 144 -7.46 -9.76 4.95
N TYR A 145 -7.86 -10.98 4.64
CA TYR A 145 -8.80 -11.26 3.57
C TYR A 145 -9.96 -12.12 4.02
N ASP A 146 -11.03 -12.10 3.24
CA ASP A 146 -12.18 -12.97 3.43
C ASP A 146 -12.84 -13.30 2.09
N SER A 147 -13.74 -14.27 2.11
CA SER A 147 -14.60 -14.59 0.99
C SER A 147 -16.06 -14.53 1.37
N TRP A 148 -16.85 -13.85 0.55
CA TRP A 148 -18.29 -13.74 0.67
C TRP A 148 -18.95 -14.23 -0.61
N GLU A 149 -20.13 -14.82 -0.51
CA GLU A 149 -20.88 -15.36 -1.65
C GLU A 149 -22.24 -14.66 -1.72
N ASN A 150 -22.60 -14.15 -2.90
CA ASN A 150 -23.88 -13.48 -3.12
C ASN A 150 -25.04 -14.50 -3.27
N SER A 151 -26.26 -14.01 -3.46
CA SER A 151 -27.45 -14.86 -3.65
C SER A 151 -27.42 -15.70 -4.94
N GLU A 152 -26.58 -15.34 -5.90
CA GLU A 152 -26.42 -16.02 -7.19
C GLU A 152 -25.30 -17.09 -7.16
N GLY A 153 -24.62 -17.26 -6.02
CA GLY A 153 -23.50 -18.19 -5.87
C GLY A 153 -22.15 -17.62 -6.35
N GLU A 154 -22.07 -16.34 -6.72
CA GLU A 154 -20.80 -15.71 -7.07
C GLU A 154 -19.96 -15.47 -5.80
N LYS A 155 -18.77 -16.06 -5.77
CA LYS A 155 -17.81 -15.90 -4.68
C LYS A 155 -16.89 -14.70 -4.92
N LEU A 156 -16.94 -13.74 -4.01
CA LEU A 156 -16.11 -12.55 -4.00
C LEU A 156 -15.03 -12.65 -2.92
N TYR A 157 -13.78 -12.50 -3.32
CA TYR A 157 -12.64 -12.38 -2.41
C TYR A 157 -12.28 -10.91 -2.20
N THR A 158 -12.18 -10.51 -0.94
CA THR A 158 -11.92 -9.13 -0.55
C THR A 158 -10.87 -9.06 0.54
N PHE A 159 -10.18 -7.92 0.65
CA PHE A 159 -9.17 -7.71 1.67
C PHE A 159 -9.24 -6.32 2.31
N THR A 160 -8.61 -6.19 3.48
CA THR A 160 -8.45 -4.94 4.22
C THR A 160 -7.00 -4.79 4.66
N ILE A 161 -6.47 -3.57 4.60
CA ILE A 161 -5.12 -3.26 5.06
C ILE A 161 -5.16 -2.93 6.55
N LEU A 162 -4.21 -3.47 7.32
CA LEU A 162 -4.07 -3.10 8.71
C LEU A 162 -3.41 -1.73 8.82
N THR A 163 -3.92 -0.91 9.74
CA THR A 163 -3.42 0.42 10.04
C THR A 163 -3.13 0.54 11.52
N THR A 164 -2.12 1.32 11.86
CA THR A 164 -1.68 1.63 13.23
C THR A 164 -1.53 3.14 13.41
N SER A 165 -1.16 3.62 14.59
CA SER A 165 -0.77 5.02 14.79
C SER A 165 0.37 5.40 13.85
N ALA A 166 0.46 6.68 13.47
CA ALA A 166 1.61 7.13 12.69
C ALA A 166 2.88 7.17 13.54
N SER A 167 4.02 6.79 12.95
CA SER A 167 5.33 6.99 13.56
C SER A 167 5.61 8.49 13.73
N PRO A 168 6.49 8.89 14.66
CA PRO A 168 6.82 10.31 14.88
C PRO A 168 7.18 11.06 13.58
N ALA A 169 7.87 10.38 12.66
CA ALA A 169 8.26 10.91 11.35
C ALA A 169 7.09 11.25 10.41
N LEU A 170 5.92 10.61 10.57
CA LEU A 170 4.74 10.79 9.72
C LEU A 170 3.55 11.45 10.43
N GLN A 171 3.63 11.71 11.74
CA GLN A 171 2.53 12.31 12.51
C GLN A 171 2.10 13.69 12.00
N TRP A 172 3.05 14.49 11.48
CA TRP A 172 2.76 15.79 10.89
C TRP A 172 1.91 15.69 9.59
N LEU A 173 1.90 14.52 8.95
CA LEU A 173 1.18 14.23 7.72
C LEU A 173 -0.21 13.66 8.01
N HIS A 174 -0.31 12.66 8.88
CA HIS A 174 -1.56 12.02 9.29
C HIS A 174 -1.39 11.28 10.63
N ASP A 175 -2.48 11.08 11.38
CA ASP A 175 -2.47 10.33 12.66
C ASP A 175 -2.32 8.80 12.50
N ARG A 176 -2.34 8.28 11.25
CA ARG A 176 -2.37 6.83 10.95
C ARG A 176 -1.44 6.51 9.80
N MET A 177 -0.89 5.30 9.83
CA MET A 177 -0.13 4.71 8.73
C MET A 177 -0.50 3.23 8.56
N PRO A 178 -0.22 2.61 7.39
CA PRO A 178 -0.37 1.16 7.26
C PRO A 178 0.64 0.43 8.17
N VAL A 179 0.31 -0.80 8.57
CA VAL A 179 1.27 -1.70 9.23
C VAL A 179 2.23 -2.22 8.16
N ILE A 180 3.45 -1.69 8.13
CA ILE A 180 4.50 -2.03 7.15
C ILE A 180 5.39 -3.12 7.73
N LEU A 181 5.55 -4.20 6.97
CA LEU A 181 6.44 -5.32 7.27
C LEU A 181 7.75 -5.09 6.52
N GLY A 182 8.75 -4.53 7.21
CA GLY A 182 9.95 -3.98 6.55
C GLY A 182 11.05 -4.97 6.24
N ASP A 183 10.94 -6.22 6.70
CA ASP A 183 11.99 -7.22 6.53
C ASP A 183 11.39 -8.63 6.33
N LYS A 184 12.23 -9.57 5.88
CA LYS A 184 11.82 -10.94 5.62
C LYS A 184 11.27 -11.64 6.87
N GLY A 185 11.85 -11.39 8.04
CA GLY A 185 11.44 -12.00 9.31
C GLY A 185 10.05 -11.55 9.75
N SER A 186 9.75 -10.25 9.67
CA SER A 186 8.41 -9.73 9.96
C SER A 186 7.36 -10.22 8.95
N ILE A 187 7.72 -10.37 7.67
CA ILE A 187 6.86 -10.98 6.65
C ILE A 187 6.60 -12.46 6.94
N ASP A 188 7.64 -13.23 7.27
CA ASP A 188 7.52 -14.65 7.62
C ASP A 188 6.66 -14.84 8.87
N MET A 189 6.88 -14.02 9.90
CA MET A 189 6.10 -14.04 11.14
C MET A 189 4.64 -13.68 10.89
N TRP A 190 4.36 -12.64 10.08
CA TRP A 190 2.99 -12.29 9.72
C TRP A 190 2.30 -13.43 8.99
N LEU A 191 2.97 -14.04 8.00
CA LEU A 191 2.32 -15.04 7.17
C LEU A 191 2.18 -16.39 7.89
N ASN A 192 3.19 -16.82 8.64
CA ASN A 192 3.30 -18.18 9.19
C ASN A 192 3.22 -18.28 10.72
N GLY A 193 3.52 -17.20 11.44
CA GLY A 193 3.60 -17.19 12.89
C GLY A 193 2.23 -17.23 13.59
N SER A 194 2.25 -17.59 14.88
CA SER A 194 1.09 -17.53 15.78
C SER A 194 1.01 -16.19 16.53
N GLU A 195 2.14 -15.59 16.86
CA GLU A 195 2.25 -14.35 17.64
C GLU A 195 2.48 -13.14 16.74
N VAL A 196 1.39 -12.61 16.19
CA VAL A 196 1.46 -11.50 15.22
C VAL A 196 1.30 -10.12 15.84
N ASP A 197 0.89 -10.02 17.11
CA ASP A 197 0.60 -8.75 17.78
C ASP A 197 1.85 -7.84 17.88
N THR A 198 3.03 -8.43 18.00
CA THR A 198 4.32 -7.72 18.03
C THR A 198 4.63 -6.96 16.73
N LEU A 199 3.99 -7.34 15.63
CA LEU A 199 4.11 -6.71 14.32
C LEU A 199 3.14 -5.54 14.12
N LEU A 200 2.09 -5.44 14.95
CA LEU A 200 0.97 -4.50 14.75
C LEU A 200 1.26 -3.08 15.24
N LYS A 201 2.45 -2.57 14.95
CA LYS A 201 3.00 -1.30 15.43
C LYS A 201 3.47 -0.40 14.29
N PRO A 202 3.68 0.90 14.52
CA PRO A 202 4.19 1.82 13.50
C PRO A 202 5.55 1.37 12.98
N TYR A 203 5.81 1.62 11.70
CA TYR A 203 7.13 1.45 11.13
C TYR A 203 7.96 2.72 11.36
N GLU A 204 9.11 2.57 12.00
CA GLU A 204 9.90 3.70 12.53
C GLU A 204 11.30 3.81 11.94
N ASN A 205 11.70 2.91 11.03
CA ASN A 205 13.01 3.03 10.41
C ASN A 205 13.08 4.28 9.53
N PRO A 206 14.26 4.92 9.42
CA PRO A 206 14.43 6.21 8.75
C PRO A 206 14.46 6.10 7.21
N ASP A 207 14.32 4.89 6.65
CA ASP A 207 14.38 4.62 5.22
C ASP A 207 13.05 4.87 4.49
N LEU A 208 11.98 5.26 5.21
CA LEU A 208 10.78 5.82 4.59
C LEU A 208 10.98 7.30 4.26
N VAL A 209 10.80 7.64 2.99
CA VAL A 209 10.86 9.00 2.47
C VAL A 209 9.54 9.41 1.85
N TRP A 210 9.33 10.72 1.72
CA TRP A 210 8.10 11.28 1.18
C TRP A 210 8.35 12.59 0.45
N TYR A 211 7.49 12.89 -0.52
CA TYR A 211 7.49 14.18 -1.21
C TYR A 211 6.07 14.56 -1.68
N PRO A 212 5.78 15.87 -1.80
CA PRO A 212 4.47 16.34 -2.25
C PRO A 212 4.21 15.97 -3.71
N VAL A 213 2.96 15.59 -4.02
CA VAL A 213 2.52 15.28 -5.39
C VAL A 213 1.32 16.14 -5.79
N THR A 214 0.87 15.99 -7.04
CA THR A 214 -0.28 16.74 -7.56
C THR A 214 -1.59 16.44 -6.81
N PRO A 215 -2.41 17.46 -6.47
CA PRO A 215 -3.75 17.25 -5.93
C PRO A 215 -4.68 16.41 -6.81
N SER A 216 -4.39 16.30 -8.12
CA SER A 216 -5.14 15.47 -9.07
C SER A 216 -5.21 14.00 -8.66
N ILE A 217 -4.25 13.52 -7.85
CA ILE A 217 -4.27 12.15 -7.30
C ILE A 217 -5.55 11.86 -6.50
N GLY A 218 -6.26 12.88 -5.99
CA GLY A 218 -7.56 12.70 -5.34
C GLY A 218 -8.62 12.02 -6.24
N LYS A 219 -8.56 12.22 -7.56
CA LYS A 219 -9.46 11.62 -8.54
C LYS A 219 -8.95 10.22 -8.91
N LEU A 220 -9.74 9.17 -8.67
CA LEU A 220 -9.33 7.78 -8.99
C LEU A 220 -9.06 7.56 -10.49
N SER A 221 -9.66 8.36 -11.37
CA SER A 221 -9.43 8.28 -12.82
C SER A 221 -8.13 8.95 -13.28
N PHE A 222 -7.44 9.68 -12.40
CA PHE A 222 -6.13 10.27 -12.70
C PHE A 222 -5.08 9.17 -12.61
N GLU A 223 -4.45 8.84 -13.74
CA GLU A 223 -3.56 7.70 -13.84
C GLU A 223 -2.38 7.94 -14.77
N GLY A 224 -1.21 7.44 -14.33
CA GLY A 224 0.02 7.52 -15.09
C GLY A 224 1.24 7.94 -14.24
N PRO A 225 2.44 8.00 -14.84
CA PRO A 225 3.68 8.34 -14.15
C PRO A 225 3.66 9.70 -13.45
N GLU A 226 2.81 10.63 -13.89
CA GLU A 226 2.59 11.92 -13.26
C GLU A 226 1.98 11.86 -11.85
N CYS A 227 1.37 10.73 -11.48
CA CYS A 227 0.87 10.48 -10.13
C CYS A 227 1.97 10.53 -9.06
N VAL A 228 3.21 10.21 -9.43
CA VAL A 228 4.38 10.20 -8.53
C VAL A 228 5.39 11.28 -8.86
N LYS A 229 5.05 12.26 -9.70
CA LYS A 229 5.92 13.41 -9.94
C LYS A 229 5.86 14.35 -8.73
N GLU A 230 7.03 14.64 -8.17
CA GLU A 230 7.17 15.64 -7.14
C GLU A 230 6.72 17.02 -7.64
N VAL A 231 6.03 17.76 -6.78
CA VAL A 231 5.59 19.14 -7.07
C VAL A 231 6.16 20.11 -6.05
N PRO A 232 6.59 21.31 -6.45
CA PRO A 232 6.99 22.32 -5.47
C PRO A 232 5.80 22.72 -4.61
N LEU A 233 6.00 22.80 -3.28
CA LEU A 233 5.01 23.39 -2.40
C LEU A 233 4.92 24.88 -2.70
N LYS A 234 3.70 25.39 -2.93
CA LYS A 234 3.48 26.83 -2.98
C LYS A 234 3.68 27.37 -1.57
N THR A 235 4.85 27.95 -1.28
CA THR A 235 5.06 28.74 -0.09
C THR A 235 4.00 29.83 -0.07
N GLN A 236 3.19 29.89 0.99
CA GLN A 236 2.35 31.08 1.18
C GLN A 236 3.30 32.21 1.54
N GLU A 237 3.63 33.06 0.57
CA GLU A 237 4.10 34.40 0.91
C GLU A 237 2.99 35.06 1.74
N ASN A 238 3.31 35.36 2.99
CA ASN A 238 2.47 36.16 3.87
C ASN A 238 2.29 37.55 3.24
N ASN A 239 1.31 37.69 2.35
CA ASN A 239 0.80 38.95 1.80
C ASN A 239 0.02 39.76 2.87
N LEU A 240 0.51 39.76 4.11
CA LEU A 240 -0.11 40.44 5.26
C LEU A 240 0.66 41.69 5.68
N ILE A 241 1.86 41.95 5.17
CA ILE A 241 2.62 43.17 5.52
C ILE A 241 2.54 44.26 4.44
N SER A 242 2.26 43.92 3.17
CA SER A 242 2.19 44.92 2.09
C SER A 242 0.86 45.69 2.03
N LYS A 243 -0.20 45.24 2.72
CA LYS A 243 -1.51 45.91 2.73
C LYS A 243 -1.75 46.86 3.91
N PHE A 244 -0.79 46.98 4.84
CA PHE A 244 -0.94 47.80 6.05
C PHE A 244 -0.05 49.07 6.09
N PHE A 245 0.84 49.27 5.11
CA PHE A 245 1.71 50.47 5.05
C PHE A 245 1.34 51.48 3.97
N SER A 246 0.21 51.32 3.26
CA SER A 246 -0.29 52.38 2.37
C SER A 246 -1.10 53.42 3.14
N THR A 247 -0.43 54.13 4.05
CA THR A 247 -0.98 55.30 4.73
C THR A 247 -0.77 56.53 3.85
N ARG A 248 -1.89 57.11 3.42
CA ARG A 248 -2.12 58.44 2.83
C ARG A 248 -0.91 59.39 2.82
N GLU A 249 -0.39 59.68 1.63
CA GLU A 249 0.41 60.88 1.38
C GLU A 249 -0.49 62.12 1.38
N VAL A 250 -0.15 63.08 2.25
CA VAL A 250 -0.72 64.42 2.31
C VAL A 250 0.05 65.31 1.33
N LYS A 251 -0.68 66.00 0.44
CA LYS A 251 -0.14 67.01 -0.47
C LYS A 251 0.44 68.20 0.29
N LYS A 252 1.65 68.62 -0.08
CA LYS A 252 2.10 70.02 0.00
C LYS A 252 3.09 70.31 -1.14
N GLU A 253 2.79 71.35 -1.90
CA GLU A 253 3.64 71.93 -2.94
C GLU A 253 4.74 72.80 -2.32
N GLN A 254 5.98 72.75 -2.82
CA GLN A 254 6.64 73.82 -3.60
C GLN A 254 8.12 73.52 -3.92
N GLU A 255 8.59 74.21 -4.97
CA GLU A 255 9.74 74.06 -5.87
C GLU A 255 11.18 74.07 -5.28
N SER A 256 12.13 73.39 -5.95
CA SER A 256 13.20 74.04 -6.77
C SER A 256 14.37 73.10 -7.19
N ASN A 257 14.69 73.17 -8.50
CA ASN A 257 15.97 73.04 -9.24
C ASN A 257 16.97 71.86 -9.11
N MET A 258 17.30 71.29 -10.30
CA MET A 258 18.63 70.97 -10.93
C MET A 258 19.63 70.11 -10.11
N ASP A 259 20.29 69.06 -10.60
CA ASP A 259 20.84 68.75 -11.92
C ASP A 259 21.28 67.25 -11.98
N GLN A 260 21.37 66.72 -13.21
CA GLN A 260 22.18 65.59 -13.74
C GLN A 260 22.66 64.38 -12.89
N SER A 261 22.43 63.15 -13.42
CA SER A 261 23.50 62.17 -13.75
C SER A 261 22.96 60.75 -14.10
N LEU A 262 22.98 60.44 -15.40
CA LEU A 262 23.27 59.18 -16.13
C LEU A 262 23.11 57.76 -15.49
N CYS A 263 22.34 56.92 -16.22
CA CYS A 263 22.56 55.52 -16.70
C CYS A 263 23.46 54.54 -15.91
N SER A 264 23.32 53.21 -15.95
CA SER A 264 22.29 52.19 -16.25
C SER A 264 23.03 50.84 -16.18
N GLU A 265 22.34 49.75 -15.83
CA GLU A 265 22.75 48.34 -16.01
C GLU A 265 23.93 47.83 -15.14
N SER A 266 24.11 46.55 -14.80
CA SER A 266 23.35 45.29 -14.77
C SER A 266 24.33 44.23 -14.20
N VAL A 267 23.81 43.03 -13.89
CA VAL A 267 24.52 41.72 -13.82
C VAL A 267 24.88 41.16 -12.43
N LYS A 268 23.89 40.42 -11.90
CA LYS A 268 23.91 38.97 -11.57
C LYS A 268 25.12 38.39 -10.82
N THR A 269 24.88 38.09 -9.54
CA THR A 269 25.52 37.03 -8.77
C THR A 269 24.82 35.68 -9.02
N ASN A 270 25.61 34.64 -9.32
CA ASN A 270 25.17 33.23 -9.30
C ASN A 270 25.42 32.65 -7.90
N SER A 271 24.40 32.03 -7.30
CA SER A 271 24.55 31.17 -6.13
C SER A 271 23.94 29.79 -6.41
N PRO A 272 24.63 28.68 -6.05
CA PRO A 272 24.18 27.33 -6.36
C PRO A 272 23.23 26.72 -5.30
N LYS A 273 22.53 25.70 -5.81
CA LYS A 273 21.61 24.72 -5.23
C LYS A 273 21.90 24.30 -3.78
N ASN A 274 20.85 24.16 -2.98
CA ASN A 274 20.92 23.54 -1.65
C ASN A 274 19.98 22.33 -1.55
N VAL A 275 20.57 21.22 -1.11
CA VAL A 275 19.97 19.92 -0.77
C VAL A 275 20.41 19.62 0.66
N LYS A 276 19.53 18.98 1.44
CA LYS A 276 19.71 18.28 2.74
C LYS A 276 19.56 19.05 4.07
N LYS A 277 18.72 18.39 4.92
CA LYS A 277 18.83 17.96 6.34
C LYS A 277 19.11 18.96 7.49
N GLU A 278 18.49 18.58 8.63
CA GLU A 278 18.34 19.14 9.99
C GLU A 278 19.60 19.68 10.69
N PRO A 279 19.46 20.36 11.86
CA PRO A 279 20.53 20.44 12.86
C PRO A 279 20.24 19.63 14.14
N LYS A 280 21.24 18.85 14.58
CA LYS A 280 21.44 18.38 15.95
C LYS A 280 22.50 19.24 16.63
N SER A 281 22.34 19.49 17.94
CA SER A 281 23.35 20.06 18.84
C SER A 281 24.12 18.94 19.56
N THR A 282 25.44 19.11 19.66
CA THR A 282 26.39 18.32 20.44
C THR A 282 26.76 19.07 21.72
N ASP A 283 26.99 18.33 22.81
CA ASP A 283 27.97 18.67 23.83
C ASP A 283 28.70 17.38 24.26
N ASP A 284 30.01 17.50 24.36
CA ASP A 284 31.01 16.47 24.71
C ASP A 284 31.06 16.20 26.22
N GLU A 285 31.42 14.98 26.62
CA GLU A 285 32.50 14.71 27.59
C GLU A 285 32.78 13.20 27.73
N LEU A 286 34.07 12.84 27.70
CA LEU A 286 34.65 11.52 28.05
C LEU A 286 35.40 11.70 29.39
N PRO A 287 35.62 10.64 30.21
CA PRO A 287 36.90 9.93 30.04
C PRO A 287 36.97 8.42 30.46
N SER A 288 37.98 7.77 29.85
CA SER A 288 38.96 6.78 30.35
C SER A 288 38.56 5.37 30.89
N SER A 289 38.95 4.37 30.08
CA SER A 289 39.78 3.16 30.35
C SER A 289 39.91 2.55 31.76
N THR A 290 39.78 1.22 31.84
CA THR A 290 40.72 0.31 32.55
C THR A 290 40.59 -1.15 32.11
N ASP A 291 41.73 -1.84 32.12
CA ASP A 291 42.02 -3.23 31.72
C ASP A 291 41.40 -4.34 32.59
N LYS A 292 41.24 -5.55 32.00
CA LYS A 292 41.87 -6.85 32.40
C LYS A 292 41.01 -8.07 31.96
N VAL A 293 41.51 -8.95 31.07
CA VAL A 293 42.23 -10.24 31.26
C VAL A 293 41.35 -11.50 31.16
N TYR A 294 41.75 -12.36 30.20
CA TYR A 294 41.62 -13.81 29.99
C TYR A 294 40.77 -14.70 30.93
N HIS A 295 40.01 -15.63 30.31
CA HIS A 295 40.23 -17.07 30.51
C HIS A 295 39.83 -17.91 29.28
N ASP A 296 40.81 -18.71 28.82
CA ASP A 296 40.73 -19.79 27.84
C ASP A 296 40.30 -21.10 28.54
N SER A 297 39.58 -21.98 27.83
CA SER A 297 39.51 -23.43 28.12
C SER A 297 38.92 -24.21 26.95
N LYS A 298 39.79 -25.02 26.33
CA LYS A 298 39.54 -26.07 25.33
C LYS A 298 38.87 -27.32 25.94
N SER A 299 38.22 -28.10 25.07
CA SER A 299 38.22 -29.58 24.95
C SER A 299 36.88 -30.04 24.38
N ASN A 300 36.67 -31.16 23.67
CA ASN A 300 37.47 -32.09 22.88
C ASN A 300 36.44 -32.85 22.01
N VAL A 301 36.84 -33.27 20.81
CA VAL A 301 36.06 -34.09 19.86
C VAL A 301 36.07 -35.56 20.30
N PRO A 302 35.12 -36.42 19.87
CA PRO A 302 35.48 -37.34 18.79
C PRO A 302 34.38 -37.56 17.73
N ALA A 303 34.83 -37.85 16.50
CA ALA A 303 34.06 -38.32 15.36
C ALA A 303 33.68 -39.82 15.51
N PRO A 304 32.81 -40.32 14.62
CA PRO A 304 33.09 -41.65 14.05
C PRO A 304 32.99 -41.71 12.52
N SER A 305 33.52 -42.85 12.08
CA SER A 305 34.01 -43.35 10.80
C SER A 305 33.03 -43.53 9.65
N PHE A 306 33.63 -43.53 8.45
CA PHE A 306 33.12 -44.04 7.17
C PHE A 306 32.74 -45.53 7.22
N GLY A 307 31.72 -45.89 6.44
CA GLY A 307 31.35 -47.25 6.05
C GLY A 307 30.75 -47.23 4.64
N ASP A 308 31.10 -48.26 3.87
CA ASP A 308 31.07 -48.38 2.41
C ASP A 308 29.70 -48.49 1.71
N VAL A 309 29.70 -48.02 0.45
CA VAL A 309 29.13 -48.61 -0.79
C VAL A 309 27.71 -49.20 -0.76
N GLU A 310 26.80 -48.58 -1.53
CA GLU A 310 26.15 -49.28 -2.66
C GLU A 310 25.57 -48.30 -3.70
N LYS A 311 25.98 -48.51 -4.96
CA LYS A 311 25.36 -47.95 -6.16
C LYS A 311 24.08 -48.71 -6.44
N SER A 312 22.99 -48.00 -6.76
CA SER A 312 22.01 -48.55 -7.68
C SER A 312 21.51 -47.46 -8.63
N GLN A 313 21.80 -47.69 -9.90
CA GLN A 313 21.30 -46.98 -11.06
C GLN A 313 20.06 -47.72 -11.57
N THR A 314 19.00 -46.98 -11.91
CA THR A 314 17.98 -47.41 -12.89
C THR A 314 17.38 -46.12 -13.47
N LYS A 315 17.86 -45.63 -14.63
CA LYS A 315 17.31 -45.85 -15.99
C LYS A 315 15.77 -45.99 -15.94
N ARG A 316 15.00 -44.95 -16.29
CA ARG A 316 14.58 -44.55 -17.66
C ARG A 316 14.12 -45.74 -18.49
N GLU A 317 12.81 -45.87 -18.62
CA GLU A 317 12.16 -46.46 -19.79
C GLU A 317 11.15 -45.44 -20.35
N TYR A 318 11.18 -45.34 -21.67
CA TYR A 318 10.44 -44.47 -22.57
C TYR A 318 9.82 -45.42 -23.61
N GLU A 319 8.71 -44.99 -24.23
CA GLU A 319 7.85 -45.70 -25.20
C GLU A 319 6.84 -46.65 -24.54
N GLU A 320 5.58 -46.76 -24.95
CA GLU A 320 4.83 -46.28 -26.10
C GLU A 320 3.34 -46.51 -25.76
N PHE A 321 2.42 -45.59 -26.08
CA PHE A 321 1.10 -45.95 -26.61
C PHE A 321 0.44 -44.70 -27.20
N LEU A 322 0.41 -44.68 -28.53
CA LEU A 322 -0.32 -43.74 -29.36
C LEU A 322 -1.81 -44.09 -29.43
N ALA A 323 -2.57 -43.09 -29.90
CA ALA A 323 -3.98 -43.10 -30.35
C ALA A 323 -5.01 -43.09 -29.21
N GLY A 324 -5.97 -42.17 -29.14
CA GLY A 324 -6.64 -41.41 -30.19
C GLY A 324 -8.15 -41.54 -29.94
N THR A 325 -8.93 -40.55 -30.40
CA THR A 325 -10.41 -40.54 -30.48
C THR A 325 -11.18 -39.77 -29.39
N LYS A 326 -11.37 -38.47 -29.64
CA LYS A 326 -12.69 -37.78 -29.60
C LYS A 326 -12.91 -37.22 -31.03
N PRO A 327 -14.11 -36.87 -31.51
CA PRO A 327 -15.34 -36.56 -30.76
C PRO A 327 -16.65 -37.13 -31.38
N SER A 328 -17.76 -37.04 -30.67
CA SER A 328 -19.10 -36.97 -31.28
C SER A 328 -19.84 -35.75 -30.73
N LYS A 329 -20.18 -34.86 -31.66
CA LYS A 329 -21.14 -33.77 -31.51
C LYS A 329 -22.55 -34.36 -31.59
N GLU A 330 -23.46 -33.86 -30.76
CA GLU A 330 -24.88 -33.80 -31.12
C GLU A 330 -25.30 -32.33 -31.12
N GLU A 331 -25.81 -31.91 -32.27
CA GLU A 331 -26.48 -30.65 -32.54
C GLU A 331 -27.98 -30.83 -32.26
N ILE A 332 -28.62 -29.84 -31.62
CA ILE A 332 -30.05 -29.57 -31.81
C ILE A 332 -30.21 -28.07 -32.09
N GLU A 333 -30.89 -27.80 -33.19
CA GLU A 333 -31.16 -26.51 -33.83
C GLU A 333 -32.42 -25.79 -33.30
N VAL A 334 -32.32 -24.45 -33.20
CA VAL A 334 -33.23 -23.39 -33.75
C VAL A 334 -34.64 -23.19 -33.11
N SER A 335 -34.86 -22.16 -32.26
CA SER A 335 -35.32 -20.75 -32.51
C SER A 335 -36.87 -20.52 -32.38
N PRO A 336 -37.46 -19.29 -32.48
CA PRO A 336 -37.39 -18.16 -31.53
C PRO A 336 -38.77 -17.47 -31.24
N ALA A 337 -38.71 -16.36 -30.47
CA ALA A 337 -39.59 -15.16 -30.45
C ALA A 337 -40.68 -15.00 -29.36
N ARG A 338 -40.63 -13.88 -28.61
CA ARG A 338 -41.55 -12.73 -28.78
C ARG A 338 -41.22 -11.52 -27.87
N LYS A 339 -41.36 -10.34 -28.48
CA LYS A 339 -41.32 -8.97 -27.90
C LYS A 339 -42.58 -8.63 -27.09
N LYS A 340 -42.42 -7.56 -26.28
CA LYS A 340 -43.37 -6.57 -25.69
C LYS A 340 -43.49 -6.71 -24.16
N GLY A 341 -43.52 -5.65 -23.35
CA GLY A 341 -43.73 -4.25 -23.67
C GLY A 341 -43.14 -3.28 -22.63
N ASN A 342 -43.27 -2.02 -23.02
CA ASN A 342 -42.76 -0.80 -22.41
C ASN A 342 -43.82 -0.26 -21.43
N ILE A 343 -43.45 0.10 -20.19
CA ILE A 343 -44.27 0.98 -19.33
C ILE A 343 -43.34 2.01 -18.67
N LYS A 344 -43.71 3.28 -18.86
CA LYS A 344 -43.12 4.50 -18.31
C LYS A 344 -43.70 4.86 -16.92
N SER A 345 -43.00 5.79 -16.28
CA SER A 345 -43.37 6.64 -15.12
C SER A 345 -43.11 6.01 -13.75
N GLY A 346 -42.55 6.70 -12.75
CA GLY A 346 -42.08 8.08 -12.63
C GLY A 346 -41.59 8.30 -11.18
N GLY A 347 -40.96 9.44 -10.91
CA GLY A 347 -40.86 9.99 -9.55
C GLY A 347 -39.48 9.96 -8.92
N ASP A 348 -38.81 11.11 -8.98
CA ASP A 348 -37.69 11.53 -8.14
C ASP A 348 -37.92 11.30 -6.64
N LYS A 349 -36.87 10.86 -5.93
CA LYS A 349 -36.20 11.62 -4.84
C LYS A 349 -35.18 10.73 -4.13
N GLN A 350 -33.90 11.04 -4.33
CA GLN A 350 -32.81 10.61 -3.44
C GLN A 350 -32.99 11.25 -2.06
N PRO A 351 -32.86 10.50 -0.96
CA PRO A 351 -32.58 11.10 0.34
C PRO A 351 -31.06 11.26 0.52
N THR A 352 -30.65 12.52 0.68
CA THR A 352 -29.30 12.95 1.04
C THR A 352 -28.93 12.59 2.48
N LEU A 353 -27.64 12.35 2.68
CA LEU A 353 -26.95 11.79 3.84
C LEU A 353 -26.90 12.72 5.08
N PHE A 354 -28.04 13.19 5.59
CA PHE A 354 -28.06 14.10 6.76
C PHE A 354 -29.21 13.92 7.77
N SER A 355 -29.89 12.77 7.83
CA SER A 355 -31.07 12.59 8.70
C SER A 355 -30.90 11.69 9.94
N TYR A 356 -29.68 11.45 10.45
CA TYR A 356 -29.50 10.59 11.63
C TYR A 356 -28.64 11.18 12.75
N PHE A 357 -28.89 12.44 13.10
CA PHE A 357 -28.54 12.97 14.43
C PHE A 357 -29.75 13.71 15.02
N GLY A 358 -30.37 13.12 16.04
CA GLY A 358 -31.32 13.82 16.89
C GLY A 358 -32.20 12.94 17.76
N LYS A 359 -31.93 13.00 19.08
CA LYS A 359 -32.81 12.76 20.24
C LYS A 359 -33.01 11.28 20.62
N LYS A 360 -32.82 10.83 21.85
CA LYS A 360 -32.67 11.44 23.17
C LYS A 360 -31.64 10.68 23.99
#